data_AF-A0A4R9X0L9-F1
#
_entry.id   AF-A0A4R9X0L9-F1
#
_cell.length_a   1.000
_cell.length_b   1.000
_cell.length_c   1.000
_cell.angle_alpha   90.00
_cell.angle_beta   90.00
_cell.angle_gamma   90.00
#
_symmetry.space_group_name_H-M   'P 1'
#
loop_
_entity.id
_entity.type
_entity.pdbx_description
1 polymer ?
#
loop_
_entity_poly.entity_id
_entity_poly.type
_entity_poly.pdbx_seq_one_letter_code
_entity_poly.pdbx_strand_id
1 'polypeptide(L)'
;MFRTQVRLAFLTASVVAFASVSAKADGAQIKRGEYLVTIGGCNDCHTPGYFFGKPDMSRFLGGSDVGFEIPGLGVFVGRNITPDKKTGIGSWTPEQIVTTIQTGERPDGRILAPIMPWHAFAHLTADDAMAIAAFLQSVKSVDNEVPEPFKPGEKVSSFMFRIMPPGETAAAAPK
;
A
#
# COMPACT_ATOMS: atom_id res chain seq x y z
N MET A 1 42.92 -24.11 67.33
CA MET A 1 42.10 -22.93 67.00
C MET A 1 42.72 -22.22 65.79
N PHE A 2 42.34 -22.54 64.55
CA PHE A 2 42.57 -21.66 63.39
C PHE A 2 41.46 -21.93 62.36
N ARG A 3 40.58 -20.94 62.18
CA ARG A 3 39.43 -20.97 61.26
C ARG A 3 39.86 -20.38 59.92
N THR A 4 39.84 -21.17 58.87
CA THR A 4 40.04 -20.72 57.48
C THR A 4 38.74 -20.07 56.99
N GLN A 5 38.77 -18.79 56.63
CA GLN A 5 37.63 -18.11 56.00
C GLN A 5 37.78 -18.13 54.47
N VAL A 6 36.82 -18.76 53.81
CA VAL A 6 36.63 -18.68 52.36
C VAL A 6 35.80 -17.41 52.09
N ARG A 7 36.40 -16.43 51.41
CA ARG A 7 35.67 -15.25 50.91
C ARG A 7 35.13 -15.59 49.52
N LEU A 8 33.83 -15.85 49.43
CA LEU A 8 33.12 -16.00 48.17
C LEU A 8 32.72 -14.59 47.67
N ALA A 9 33.38 -14.11 46.63
CA ALA A 9 33.01 -12.86 45.96
C ALA A 9 31.84 -13.14 45.00
N PHE A 10 30.65 -12.64 45.34
CA PHE A 10 29.51 -12.61 44.43
C PHE A 10 29.68 -11.44 43.46
N LEU A 11 30.02 -11.71 42.20
CA LEU A 11 29.82 -10.77 41.10
C LEU A 11 28.34 -10.78 40.71
N THR A 12 27.62 -9.71 41.03
CA THR A 12 26.29 -9.44 40.47
C THR A 12 26.44 -8.87 39.08
N ALA A 13 26.19 -9.69 38.05
CA ALA A 13 26.06 -9.23 36.68
C ALA A 13 24.65 -8.64 36.46
N SER A 14 24.54 -7.32 36.32
CA SER A 14 23.31 -6.66 35.91
C SER A 14 23.05 -6.90 34.42
N VAL A 15 22.06 -7.74 34.11
CA VAL A 15 21.54 -7.92 32.75
C VAL A 15 20.59 -6.76 32.45
N VAL A 16 20.99 -5.84 31.57
CA VAL A 16 20.11 -4.79 31.06
C VAL A 16 19.24 -5.38 29.94
N ALA A 17 17.93 -5.47 30.18
CA ALA A 17 16.95 -5.96 29.22
C ALA A 17 16.65 -4.90 28.14
N PHE A 18 17.17 -5.11 26.92
CA PHE A 18 17.01 -4.19 25.78
C PHE A 18 15.85 -4.53 24.82
N ALA A 19 14.97 -5.49 25.14
CA ALA A 19 14.08 -6.10 24.15
C ALA A 19 12.70 -5.42 23.94
N SER A 20 12.38 -4.29 24.59
CA SER A 20 11.00 -3.74 24.60
C SER A 20 10.76 -2.48 23.76
N VAL A 21 11.82 -1.86 23.21
CA VAL A 21 11.70 -0.60 22.46
C VAL A 21 11.38 -0.85 20.98
N SER A 22 11.98 -1.87 20.37
CA SER A 22 11.80 -2.18 18.93
C SER A 22 10.35 -2.55 18.58
N ALA A 23 9.76 -3.52 19.28
CA ALA A 23 8.39 -3.96 18.98
C ALA A 23 7.32 -2.87 19.22
N LYS A 24 7.58 -1.92 20.15
CA LYS A 24 6.71 -0.75 20.33
C LYS A 24 6.86 0.27 19.19
N ALA A 25 8.07 0.46 18.68
CA ALA A 25 8.33 1.34 17.56
C ALA A 25 7.65 0.83 16.28
N ASP A 26 7.72 -0.48 16.00
CA ASP A 26 7.06 -1.12 14.86
C ASP A 26 5.53 -0.94 14.92
N GLY A 27 4.93 -1.15 16.11
CA GLY A 27 3.49 -0.97 16.30
C GLY A 27 3.02 0.48 16.15
N ALA A 28 3.82 1.47 16.56
CA ALA A 28 3.48 2.88 16.38
C ALA A 28 3.59 3.30 14.90
N GLN A 29 4.61 2.81 14.19
CA GLN A 29 4.79 3.06 12.77
C GLN A 29 3.65 2.46 11.95
N ILE A 30 3.25 1.20 12.22
CA ILE A 30 2.12 0.55 11.54
C ILE A 30 0.83 1.34 11.76
N LYS A 31 0.55 1.80 12.99
CA LYS A 31 -0.63 2.63 13.28
C LYS A 31 -0.61 3.98 12.55
N ARG A 32 0.56 4.60 12.42
CA ARG A 32 0.73 5.81 11.61
C ARG A 32 0.44 5.53 10.14
N GLY A 33 0.93 4.42 9.63
CA GLY A 33 0.66 3.97 8.26
C GLY A 33 -0.82 3.69 8.02
N GLU A 34 -1.49 3.00 8.94
CA GLU A 34 -2.95 2.76 8.90
C GLU A 34 -3.73 4.07 8.78
N TYR A 35 -3.38 5.04 9.62
CA TYR A 35 -3.97 6.37 9.58
C TYR A 35 -3.78 7.02 8.20
N LEU A 36 -2.53 7.08 7.71
CA LEU A 36 -2.19 7.70 6.42
C LEU A 36 -2.85 7.01 5.23
N VAL A 37 -2.89 5.68 5.21
CA VAL A 37 -3.54 4.89 4.15
C VAL A 37 -5.04 5.13 4.13
N THR A 38 -5.66 5.33 5.30
CA THR A 38 -7.09 5.66 5.42
C THR A 38 -7.37 7.08 4.94
N ILE A 39 -6.65 8.09 5.45
CA ILE A 39 -6.92 9.50 5.10
C ILE A 39 -6.42 9.86 3.70
N GLY A 40 -5.43 9.13 3.18
CA GLY A 40 -4.91 9.27 1.83
C GLY A 40 -5.80 8.62 0.76
N GLY A 41 -6.91 7.98 1.15
CA GLY A 41 -7.88 7.38 0.24
C GLY A 41 -7.34 6.16 -0.51
N CYS A 42 -6.32 5.46 0.02
CA CYS A 42 -5.79 4.27 -0.64
C CYS A 42 -6.87 3.19 -0.79
N ASN A 43 -7.73 3.05 0.23
CA ASN A 43 -8.84 2.10 0.22
C ASN A 43 -9.93 2.45 -0.81
N ASP A 44 -10.00 3.70 -1.26
CA ASP A 44 -11.01 4.16 -2.21
C ASP A 44 -10.81 3.48 -3.57
N CYS A 45 -9.57 3.49 -4.05
CA CYS A 45 -9.19 2.89 -5.32
C CYS A 45 -8.71 1.44 -5.20
N HIS A 46 -8.32 0.98 -4.02
CA HIS A 46 -7.75 -0.37 -3.85
C HIS A 46 -8.64 -1.32 -3.06
N THR A 47 -9.93 -1.02 -2.84
CA THR A 47 -10.86 -1.97 -2.21
C THR A 47 -12.04 -2.29 -3.13
N PRO A 48 -12.36 -3.58 -3.36
CA PRO A 48 -13.51 -3.97 -4.15
C PRO A 48 -14.81 -3.38 -3.58
N GLY A 49 -15.79 -3.10 -4.44
CA GLY A 49 -17.08 -2.54 -4.01
C GLY A 49 -17.09 -1.08 -3.54
N TYR A 50 -15.94 -0.41 -3.39
CA TYR A 50 -15.88 0.96 -2.85
C TYR A 50 -16.72 1.95 -3.69
N PHE A 51 -16.50 1.97 -5.01
CA PHE A 51 -17.22 2.86 -5.93
C PHE A 51 -18.68 2.48 -6.19
N PHE A 52 -19.13 1.35 -5.65
CA PHE A 52 -20.55 0.97 -5.62
C PHE A 52 -21.22 1.30 -4.27
N GLY A 53 -20.51 2.00 -3.37
CA GLY A 53 -21.00 2.39 -2.04
C GLY A 53 -21.07 1.24 -1.04
N LYS A 54 -20.45 0.09 -1.34
CA LYS A 54 -20.43 -1.11 -0.51
C LYS A 54 -19.02 -1.73 -0.50
N PRO A 55 -18.04 -1.09 0.15
CA PRO A 55 -16.67 -1.60 0.18
C PRO A 55 -16.61 -2.97 0.83
N ASP A 56 -15.95 -3.92 0.15
CA ASP A 56 -15.70 -5.26 0.65
C ASP A 56 -14.45 -5.28 1.52
N MET A 57 -14.64 -5.01 2.80
CA MET A 57 -13.54 -4.97 3.77
C MET A 57 -12.90 -6.35 4.02
N SER A 58 -13.52 -7.45 3.56
CA SER A 58 -12.87 -8.77 3.60
C SER A 58 -11.71 -8.88 2.60
N ARG A 59 -11.73 -8.01 1.57
CA ARG A 59 -10.70 -7.81 0.54
C ARG A 59 -10.13 -6.39 0.58
N PHE A 60 -10.03 -5.79 1.78
CA PHE A 60 -9.43 -4.48 1.98
C PHE A 60 -8.05 -4.37 1.31
N LEU A 61 -7.84 -3.31 0.51
CA LEU A 61 -6.61 -3.08 -0.28
C LEU A 61 -6.29 -4.16 -1.35
N GLY A 62 -7.23 -5.07 -1.60
CA GLY A 62 -7.11 -6.17 -2.55
C GLY A 62 -7.30 -5.80 -4.03
N GLY A 63 -7.50 -4.52 -4.36
CA GLY A 63 -7.72 -4.02 -5.73
C GLY A 63 -9.11 -3.44 -5.96
N SER A 64 -9.41 -3.06 -7.20
CA SER A 64 -10.70 -2.46 -7.59
C SER A 64 -11.49 -3.35 -8.55
N ASP A 65 -12.81 -3.29 -8.46
CA ASP A 65 -13.74 -3.83 -9.47
C ASP A 65 -14.10 -2.80 -10.55
N VAL A 66 -13.60 -1.56 -10.42
CA VAL A 66 -13.87 -0.42 -11.29
C VAL A 66 -12.59 0.10 -11.92
N GLY A 67 -12.61 0.25 -13.25
CA GLY A 67 -11.58 0.89 -14.04
C GLY A 67 -11.77 2.41 -14.17
N PHE A 68 -10.69 3.10 -14.51
CA PHE A 68 -10.64 4.54 -14.72
C PHE A 68 -10.06 4.80 -16.10
N GLU A 69 -10.90 5.27 -17.01
CA GLU A 69 -10.47 5.71 -18.32
C GLU A 69 -9.79 7.07 -18.21
N ILE A 70 -8.61 7.15 -18.83
CA ILE A 70 -7.85 8.37 -19.01
C ILE A 70 -7.72 8.61 -20.52
N PRO A 71 -8.27 9.73 -21.04
CA PRO A 71 -8.27 10.02 -22.46
C PRO A 71 -6.89 9.88 -23.09
N GLY A 72 -6.79 9.04 -24.11
CA GLY A 72 -5.55 8.77 -24.85
C GLY A 72 -4.55 7.83 -24.17
N LEU A 73 -4.75 7.45 -22.90
CA LEU A 73 -3.85 6.54 -22.17
C LEU A 73 -4.45 5.15 -21.94
N GLY A 74 -5.77 5.04 -21.88
CA GLY A 74 -6.47 3.75 -21.70
C GLY A 74 -7.23 3.66 -20.38
N VAL A 75 -7.51 2.44 -19.92
CA VAL A 75 -8.28 2.18 -18.69
C VAL A 75 -7.42 1.49 -17.66
N PHE A 76 -7.36 2.06 -16.45
CA PHE A 76 -6.53 1.59 -15.36
C PHE A 76 -7.38 1.12 -14.18
N VAL A 77 -6.97 0.04 -13.53
CA VAL A 77 -7.68 -0.54 -12.39
C VAL A 77 -6.76 -0.49 -11.17
N GLY A 78 -7.30 -0.10 -10.02
CA GLY A 78 -6.57 -0.16 -8.75
C GLY A 78 -6.09 -1.59 -8.47
N ARG A 79 -4.78 -1.75 -8.31
CA ARG A 79 -4.13 -3.06 -8.14
C ARG A 79 -4.29 -3.58 -6.71
N ASN A 80 -4.10 -4.87 -6.50
CA ASN A 80 -3.91 -5.39 -5.15
C ASN A 80 -2.60 -4.84 -4.56
N ILE A 81 -2.68 -4.18 -3.41
CA ILE A 81 -1.52 -3.62 -2.68
C ILE A 81 -1.34 -4.25 -1.30
N THR A 82 -1.93 -5.42 -1.08
CA THR A 82 -1.66 -6.29 0.07
C THR A 82 -0.34 -7.06 -0.12
N PRO A 83 0.23 -7.70 0.92
CA PRO A 83 1.50 -8.43 0.81
C PRO A 83 1.37 -9.79 0.11
N ASP A 84 0.33 -9.98 -0.71
CA ASP A 84 0.20 -11.16 -1.55
C ASP A 84 1.35 -11.20 -2.58
N LYS A 85 2.01 -12.35 -2.71
CA LYS A 85 3.20 -12.50 -3.55
C LYS A 85 2.89 -12.70 -5.03
N LYS A 86 1.66 -13.09 -5.37
CA LYS A 86 1.28 -13.44 -6.74
C LYS A 86 0.58 -12.28 -7.43
N THR A 87 -0.35 -11.66 -6.73
CA THR A 87 -1.27 -10.64 -7.25
C THR A 87 -1.04 -9.27 -6.63
N GLY A 88 -0.39 -9.22 -5.46
CA GLY A 88 -0.11 -8.01 -4.69
C GLY A 88 1.35 -7.52 -4.78
N ILE A 89 1.78 -6.85 -3.70
CA ILE A 89 3.13 -6.26 -3.57
C ILE A 89 4.03 -7.05 -2.61
N GLY A 90 3.69 -8.31 -2.30
CA GLY A 90 4.42 -9.14 -1.34
C GLY A 90 5.87 -9.45 -1.70
N SER A 91 6.29 -9.17 -2.92
CA SER A 91 7.67 -9.30 -3.39
C SER A 91 8.46 -7.99 -3.35
N TRP A 92 7.80 -6.86 -3.04
CA TRP A 92 8.42 -5.54 -3.03
C TRP A 92 9.04 -5.26 -1.67
N THR A 93 10.22 -4.63 -1.65
CA THR A 93 10.79 -4.11 -0.41
C THR A 93 10.05 -2.84 0.04
N PRO A 94 10.13 -2.46 1.32
CA PRO A 94 9.56 -1.19 1.78
C PRO A 94 10.07 0.01 0.98
N GLU A 95 11.35 0.03 0.61
CA GLU A 95 11.97 1.10 -0.17
C GLU A 95 11.42 1.16 -1.59
N GLN A 96 11.12 0.00 -2.19
CA GLN A 96 10.47 -0.08 -3.49
C GLN A 96 9.03 0.46 -3.45
N ILE A 97 8.30 0.19 -2.36
CA ILE A 97 6.96 0.75 -2.14
C ILE A 97 7.06 2.28 -2.00
N VAL A 98 7.97 2.77 -1.16
CA VAL A 98 8.23 4.21 -0.96
C VAL A 98 8.59 4.89 -2.28
N THR A 99 9.53 4.32 -3.02
CA THR A 99 9.94 4.83 -4.35
C THR A 99 8.72 4.91 -5.27
N THR A 100 7.94 3.83 -5.36
CA THR A 100 6.76 3.78 -6.24
C THR A 100 5.73 4.86 -5.89
N ILE A 101 5.42 5.06 -4.61
CA ILE A 101 4.40 6.06 -4.22
C ILE A 101 4.93 7.50 -4.33
N GLN A 102 6.24 7.73 -4.23
CA GLN A 102 6.82 9.08 -4.29
C GLN A 102 7.22 9.51 -5.71
N THR A 103 7.62 8.58 -6.58
CA THR A 103 8.09 8.89 -7.94
C THR A 103 7.15 8.40 -9.03
N GLY A 104 6.21 7.53 -8.69
CA GLY A 104 5.37 6.82 -9.65
C GLY A 104 6.09 5.68 -10.37
N GLU A 105 7.38 5.44 -10.13
CA GLU A 105 8.15 4.40 -10.80
C GLU A 105 8.09 3.07 -10.03
N ARG A 106 7.58 2.04 -10.70
CA ARG A 106 7.49 0.68 -10.16
C ARG A 106 8.86 -0.02 -10.22
N PRO A 107 9.06 -1.12 -9.46
CA PRO A 107 10.29 -1.91 -9.53
C PRO A 107 10.60 -2.50 -10.91
N ASP A 108 9.59 -2.63 -11.76
CA ASP A 108 9.71 -3.11 -13.15
C ASP A 108 9.94 -1.97 -14.17
N GLY A 109 10.15 -0.74 -13.70
CA GLY A 109 10.40 0.45 -14.52
C GLY A 109 9.13 1.06 -15.16
N ARG A 110 7.95 0.46 -14.96
CA ARG A 110 6.70 1.05 -15.44
C ARG A 110 6.30 2.24 -14.57
N ILE A 111 5.71 3.25 -15.20
CA ILE A 111 5.18 4.43 -14.50
C ILE A 111 3.71 4.21 -14.15
N LEU A 112 3.34 4.57 -12.92
CA LEU A 112 1.96 4.57 -12.46
C LEU A 112 1.11 5.54 -13.29
N ALA A 113 -0.11 5.13 -13.60
CA ALA A 113 -1.06 5.98 -14.28
C ALA A 113 -1.36 7.24 -13.45
N PRO A 114 -1.56 8.41 -14.08
CA PRO A 114 -1.74 9.67 -13.36
C PRO A 114 -3.02 9.75 -12.51
N ILE A 115 -3.96 8.80 -12.67
CA ILE A 115 -5.10 8.64 -11.78
C ILE A 115 -4.69 8.18 -10.37
N MET A 116 -3.54 7.52 -10.23
CA MET A 116 -2.93 7.26 -8.93
C MET A 116 -2.21 8.55 -8.49
N PRO A 117 -2.55 9.15 -7.33
CA PRO A 117 -2.10 10.49 -6.97
C PRO A 117 -0.66 10.51 -6.39
N TRP A 118 0.30 9.84 -7.03
CA TRP A 118 1.69 9.74 -6.54
C TRP A 118 2.38 11.11 -6.42
N HIS A 119 2.01 12.09 -7.25
CA HIS A 119 2.50 13.46 -7.12
C HIS A 119 2.14 14.10 -5.76
N ALA A 120 0.98 13.76 -5.19
CA ALA A 120 0.61 14.25 -3.86
C ALA A 120 1.44 13.55 -2.77
N PHE A 121 1.74 12.26 -2.96
CA PHE A 121 2.55 11.47 -2.03
C PHE A 121 4.06 11.73 -2.14
N ALA A 122 4.53 12.31 -3.24
CA ALA A 122 5.93 12.71 -3.45
C ALA A 122 6.48 13.62 -2.35
N HIS A 123 5.60 14.32 -1.62
CA HIS A 123 5.95 15.25 -0.55
C HIS A 123 5.83 14.65 0.86
N LEU A 124 5.48 13.37 0.98
CA LEU A 124 5.50 12.70 2.28
C LEU A 124 6.91 12.74 2.88
N THR A 125 6.97 12.88 4.20
CA THR A 125 8.21 12.68 4.93
C THR A 125 8.68 11.23 4.75
N ALA A 126 9.98 10.99 4.88
CA ALA A 126 10.52 9.62 4.80
C ALA A 126 9.84 8.69 5.83
N ASP A 127 9.58 9.19 7.04
CA ASP A 127 8.92 8.45 8.11
C ASP A 127 7.46 8.10 7.74
N ASP A 128 6.71 9.03 7.16
CA ASP A 128 5.33 8.79 6.74
C ASP A 128 5.25 7.82 5.55
N ALA A 129 6.14 7.98 4.56
CA ALA A 129 6.19 7.07 3.43
C ALA A 129 6.57 5.65 3.88
N MET A 130 7.52 5.52 4.79
CA MET A 130 7.90 4.23 5.36
C MET A 130 6.79 3.64 6.25
N ALA A 131 6.05 4.48 6.97
CA ALA A 131 4.89 4.05 7.75
C ALA A 131 3.81 3.44 6.85
N ILE A 132 3.51 4.07 5.71
CA ILE A 132 2.60 3.51 4.70
C ILE A 132 3.10 2.14 4.22
N ALA A 133 4.38 2.03 3.83
CA ALA A 133 4.96 0.77 3.37
C ALA A 133 4.88 -0.34 4.44
N ALA A 134 5.22 -0.01 5.69
CA ALA A 134 5.13 -0.93 6.82
C ALA A 134 3.68 -1.39 7.06
N PHE A 135 2.71 -0.48 7.00
CA PHE A 135 1.30 -0.84 7.15
C PHE A 135 0.83 -1.76 6.01
N LEU A 136 1.13 -1.42 4.75
CA LEU A 136 0.76 -2.24 3.59
C LEU A 136 1.37 -3.65 3.64
N GLN A 137 2.58 -3.81 4.21
CA GLN A 137 3.16 -5.13 4.41
C GLN A 137 2.56 -5.91 5.59
N SER A 138 1.88 -5.22 6.51
CA SER A 138 1.28 -5.83 7.70
C SER A 138 -0.17 -6.28 7.52
N VAL A 139 -0.88 -5.76 6.50
CA VAL A 139 -2.30 -6.10 6.29
C VAL A 139 -2.49 -7.57 5.88
N LYS A 140 -3.71 -8.06 6.04
CA LYS A 140 -4.09 -9.40 5.58
C LYS A 140 -3.85 -9.51 4.07
N SER A 141 -3.09 -10.55 3.68
CA SER A 141 -2.90 -10.91 2.28
C SER A 141 -4.23 -11.28 1.62
N VAL A 142 -4.48 -10.74 0.44
CA VAL A 142 -5.64 -11.05 -0.39
C VAL A 142 -5.13 -11.61 -1.72
N ASP A 143 -5.56 -12.78 -2.13
CA ASP A 143 -5.32 -13.29 -3.49
C ASP A 143 -6.42 -12.74 -4.40
N ASN A 144 -6.09 -11.70 -5.18
CA ASN A 144 -7.03 -11.06 -6.09
C ASN A 144 -6.29 -10.45 -7.27
N GLU A 145 -6.35 -11.13 -8.41
CA GLU A 145 -5.83 -10.62 -9.67
C GLU A 145 -6.86 -9.70 -10.31
N VAL A 146 -6.51 -8.42 -10.45
CA VAL A 146 -7.30 -7.46 -11.23
C VAL A 146 -6.81 -7.43 -12.68
N PRO A 147 -7.68 -7.06 -13.64
CA PRO A 147 -7.27 -6.92 -15.04
C PRO A 147 -6.05 -6.02 -15.21
N GLU A 148 -5.19 -6.37 -16.18
CA GLU A 148 -4.14 -5.44 -16.64
C GLU A 148 -4.77 -4.19 -17.26
N PRO A 149 -4.02 -3.07 -17.34
CA PRO A 149 -4.51 -1.87 -18.00
C PRO A 149 -4.92 -2.15 -19.44
N PHE A 150 -6.09 -1.64 -19.84
CA PHE A 150 -6.58 -1.73 -21.21
C PHE A 150 -6.00 -0.57 -22.01
N LYS A 151 -5.42 -0.84 -23.17
CA LYS A 151 -4.93 0.20 -24.08
C LYS A 151 -6.08 0.99 -24.70
N PRO A 152 -5.82 2.20 -25.23
CA PRO A 152 -6.83 2.94 -26.00
C PRO A 152 -7.47 2.07 -27.09
N GLY A 153 -8.80 1.99 -27.09
CA GLY A 153 -9.57 1.22 -28.07
C GLY A 153 -9.75 -0.27 -27.77
N GLU A 154 -9.14 -0.81 -26.72
CA GLU A 154 -9.38 -2.19 -26.29
C GLU A 154 -10.77 -2.35 -25.66
N LYS A 155 -11.36 -3.55 -25.82
CA LYS A 155 -12.63 -3.89 -25.17
C LYS A 155 -12.41 -4.05 -23.67
N VAL A 156 -13.03 -3.17 -22.91
CA VAL A 156 -12.98 -3.19 -21.44
C VAL A 156 -13.94 -4.26 -20.93
N SER A 157 -13.46 -5.12 -20.03
CA SER A 157 -14.26 -6.19 -19.42
C SER A 157 -14.78 -5.85 -18.01
N SER A 158 -14.43 -4.68 -17.49
CA SER A 158 -14.82 -4.18 -16.16
C SER A 158 -15.72 -2.94 -16.26
N PHE A 159 -16.51 -2.69 -15.20
CA PHE A 159 -17.18 -1.40 -15.04
C PHE A 159 -16.11 -0.31 -14.98
N MET A 160 -16.35 0.86 -15.58
CA MET A 160 -15.38 1.95 -15.55
C MET A 160 -16.02 3.33 -15.42
N PHE A 161 -15.28 4.24 -14.79
CA PHE A 161 -15.50 5.67 -14.92
C PHE A 161 -14.75 6.20 -16.13
N ARG A 162 -15.36 7.17 -16.81
CA ARG A 162 -14.76 7.90 -17.92
C ARG A 162 -14.60 9.36 -17.56
N ILE A 163 -13.39 9.88 -17.70
CA ILE A 163 -13.16 11.32 -17.62
C ILE A 163 -13.59 11.92 -18.96
N MET A 164 -14.61 12.77 -18.94
CA MET A 164 -15.10 13.45 -20.13
C MET A 164 -14.40 14.80 -20.27
N PRO A 165 -13.62 15.05 -21.34
CA PRO A 165 -13.09 16.36 -21.64
C PRO A 165 -14.20 17.42 -21.79
N PRO A 166 -13.93 18.69 -21.44
CA PRO A 166 -14.86 19.78 -21.70
C PRO A 166 -15.28 19.85 -23.17
N GLY A 167 -16.58 20.01 -23.43
CA GLY A 167 -17.14 20.08 -24.77
C GLY A 167 -17.61 18.73 -25.34
N GLU A 168 -17.29 17.61 -24.69
CA GLU A 168 -17.87 16.31 -25.03
C GLU A 168 -19.22 16.10 -24.33
N THR A 169 -20.13 15.36 -24.97
CA THR A 169 -21.44 15.03 -24.37
C THR A 169 -21.37 13.71 -23.62
N ALA A 170 -21.92 13.67 -22.40
CA ALA A 170 -21.97 12.45 -21.58
C ALA A 170 -22.69 11.26 -22.27
N ALA A 171 -23.52 11.52 -23.27
CA ALA A 171 -24.27 10.51 -24.03
C ALA A 171 -23.50 9.93 -25.24
N ALA A 172 -22.33 10.44 -25.59
CA ALA A 172 -21.56 10.00 -26.75
C ALA A 172 -20.56 8.86 -26.46
N ALA A 173 -20.62 8.25 -25.27
CA ALA A 173 -19.87 7.03 -24.99
C ALA A 173 -20.18 5.98 -26.07
N PRO A 174 -19.17 5.38 -26.75
CA PRO A 174 -19.44 4.31 -27.70
C PRO A 174 -20.22 3.20 -26.98
N LYS A 175 -21.36 2.82 -27.57
CA LYS A 175 -22.13 1.64 -27.16
C LYS A 175 -21.27 0.39 -27.28
#